data_AF-A0A3R6SQ74-F1
#
_entry.id   AF-A0A3R6SQ74-F1
#
_cell.length_a   1.000
_cell.length_b   1.000
_cell.length_c   1.000
_cell.angle_alpha   90.00
_cell.angle_beta   90.00
_cell.angle_gamma   90.00
#
_symmetry.space_group_name_H-M   'P 1'
#
loop_
_entity.id
_entity.type
_entity.pdbx_description
1 polymer ?
#
loop_
_entity_poly.entity_id
_entity_poly.type
_entity_poly.pdbx_seq_one_letter_code
_entity_poly.pdbx_strand_id
1 'polypeptide(L)'
;MEEKGTMHVQLLTELTGNLYSEESEWEEDWSESDEYGMPLDGTELADYEEVIREELERYGEDDLMQYFDGSESIHGKIQSAVVTIENKDGILYGCTKLELNEFLSQEELQEFTEYITGQYSDGWGEGFEQRDIKVDGGMLNVHFWHPDMEQPKIYEKKTEQIPIKPEKQRPKLQLLGHDGNIFSIMGNASTLLKKNKQTAEAKEMCKRVLERGDYYKALLIISEYVETELSPPPKENKKAKKKHQPER
;
A
#
# COMPACT_ATOMS: atom_id res chain seq x y z
N MET A 1 24.53 11.51 5.81
CA MET A 1 23.08 11.79 5.76
C MET A 1 22.41 10.49 6.12
N GLU A 2 21.76 10.43 7.28
CA GLU A 2 20.94 9.29 7.68
C GLU A 2 19.72 9.25 6.78
N GLU A 3 19.48 8.12 6.11
CA GLU A 3 18.20 7.86 5.45
C GLU A 3 17.15 7.77 6.56
N LYS A 4 16.40 8.86 6.79
CA LYS A 4 15.19 8.81 7.61
C LYS A 4 14.23 7.86 6.91
N GLY A 5 13.85 6.77 7.57
CA GLY A 5 12.96 5.78 6.97
C GLY A 5 11.57 6.38 6.77
N THR A 6 11.09 6.39 5.52
CA THR A 6 9.71 6.79 5.20
C THR A 6 8.72 5.79 5.80
N MET A 7 7.74 6.34 6.50
CA MET A 7 6.67 5.59 7.16
C MET A 7 5.40 5.71 6.34
N HIS A 8 4.58 4.67 6.34
CA HIS A 8 3.34 4.65 5.55
C HIS A 8 2.14 4.47 6.49
N VAL A 9 1.12 5.29 6.31
CA VAL A 9 -0.14 5.18 7.05
C VAL A 9 -1.28 5.21 6.04
N GLN A 10 -2.32 4.43 6.29
CA GLN A 10 -3.54 4.41 5.49
C GLN A 10 -4.70 4.85 6.37
N LEU A 11 -5.45 5.85 5.90
CA LEU A 11 -6.73 6.23 6.50
C LEU A 11 -7.82 5.60 5.66
N LEU A 12 -8.65 4.73 6.27
CA LEU A 12 -9.74 4.04 5.57
C LEU A 12 -11.10 4.55 6.00
N THR A 13 -11.93 4.89 5.02
CA THR A 13 -13.34 5.24 5.21
C THR A 13 -14.19 4.40 4.28
N GLU A 14 -15.34 3.92 4.74
CA GLU A 14 -16.19 3.09 3.91
C GLU A 14 -16.75 3.91 2.75
N LEU A 15 -16.76 3.33 1.55
CA LEU A 15 -17.37 3.98 0.39
C LEU A 15 -18.84 3.62 0.31
N THR A 16 -19.61 4.54 -0.27
CA THR A 16 -20.97 4.29 -0.74
C THR A 16 -21.07 4.72 -2.20
N GLY A 17 -22.11 4.32 -2.91
CA GLY A 17 -22.32 4.72 -4.30
C GLY A 17 -23.78 4.71 -4.68
N ASN A 18 -24.11 5.28 -5.84
CA ASN A 18 -25.44 5.22 -6.44
C ASN A 18 -25.32 4.66 -7.85
N LEU A 19 -26.08 3.59 -8.13
CA LEU A 19 -26.18 2.97 -9.45
C LEU A 19 -27.47 3.40 -10.14
N TYR A 20 -27.34 4.07 -11.27
CA TYR A 20 -28.44 4.52 -12.11
C TYR A 20 -28.59 3.56 -13.28
N SER A 21 -29.68 2.79 -13.31
CA SER A 21 -29.92 1.78 -14.33
C SER A 21 -30.20 2.38 -15.71
N GLU A 22 -29.64 1.77 -16.76
CA GLU A 22 -29.95 2.15 -18.16
C GLU A 22 -31.34 1.63 -18.63
N GLU A 23 -32.03 0.75 -17.88
CA GLU A 23 -33.28 0.09 -18.32
C GLU A 23 -34.58 0.92 -18.14
N SER A 24 -34.52 2.17 -17.70
CA SER A 24 -35.71 3.00 -17.39
C SER A 24 -36.36 3.72 -18.60
N GLU A 25 -36.37 3.12 -19.80
CA GLU A 25 -37.08 3.70 -20.97
C GLU A 25 -38.50 3.16 -21.21
N TRP A 26 -38.98 2.15 -20.46
CA TRP A 26 -40.28 1.51 -20.74
C TRP A 26 -41.24 1.28 -19.57
N GLU A 27 -40.96 1.77 -18.36
CA GLU A 27 -41.94 1.71 -17.27
C GLU A 27 -42.47 3.11 -16.93
N GLU A 28 -43.77 3.32 -17.20
CA GLU A 28 -44.51 4.56 -16.92
C GLU A 28 -44.76 4.79 -15.41
N ASP A 29 -43.91 4.26 -14.53
CA ASP A 29 -44.00 4.42 -13.07
C ASP A 29 -42.63 4.90 -12.56
N TRP A 30 -42.36 6.19 -12.77
CA TRP A 30 -41.18 6.86 -12.21
C TRP A 30 -41.17 6.66 -10.68
N SER A 31 -40.30 5.79 -10.20
CA SER A 31 -40.09 5.60 -8.77
C SER A 31 -39.16 6.70 -8.26
N GLU A 32 -39.30 7.13 -7.01
CA GLU A 32 -38.34 8.07 -6.39
C GLU A 32 -36.88 7.55 -6.45
N SER A 33 -36.68 6.24 -6.66
CA SER A 33 -35.38 5.60 -6.81
C SER A 33 -34.69 5.90 -8.15
N ASP A 34 -35.43 6.26 -9.21
CA ASP A 34 -34.85 6.57 -10.53
C ASP A 34 -34.14 7.93 -10.53
N GLU A 35 -34.54 8.86 -9.65
CA GLU A 35 -33.94 10.19 -9.51
C GLU A 35 -32.62 10.16 -8.71
N TYR A 36 -32.52 9.26 -7.72
CA TYR A 36 -31.39 9.20 -6.79
C TYR A 36 -30.47 7.99 -6.98
N GLY A 37 -30.84 7.05 -7.85
CA GLY A 37 -30.09 5.82 -8.09
C GLY A 37 -30.29 4.79 -6.98
N MET A 38 -29.94 3.54 -7.26
CA MET A 38 -29.90 2.48 -6.26
C MET A 38 -28.68 2.68 -5.37
N PRO A 39 -28.85 2.92 -4.05
CA PRO A 39 -27.71 3.08 -3.16
C PRO A 39 -26.98 1.74 -2.99
N LEU A 40 -25.66 1.79 -3.05
CA LEU A 40 -24.74 0.68 -2.86
C LEU A 40 -23.85 0.94 -1.65
N ASP A 41 -23.67 -0.09 -0.81
CA ASP A 41 -22.69 -0.07 0.27
C ASP A 41 -21.29 -0.51 -0.19
N GLY A 42 -20.31 -0.44 0.71
CA GLY A 42 -18.93 -0.81 0.38
C GLY A 42 -18.77 -2.28 -0.04
N THR A 43 -19.65 -3.18 0.39
CA THR A 43 -19.64 -4.59 -0.01
C THR A 43 -20.10 -4.74 -1.46
N GLU A 44 -21.17 -4.05 -1.82
CA GLU A 44 -21.72 -4.05 -3.18
C GLU A 44 -20.79 -3.34 -4.17
N LEU A 45 -20.14 -2.26 -3.74
CA LEU A 45 -19.13 -1.56 -4.54
C LEU A 45 -17.88 -2.40 -4.83
N ALA A 46 -17.58 -3.41 -4.01
CA ALA A 46 -16.41 -4.26 -4.22
C ALA A 46 -16.46 -5.02 -5.56
N ASP A 47 -17.66 -5.31 -6.08
CA ASP A 47 -17.84 -5.93 -7.40
C ASP A 47 -17.42 -5.00 -8.55
N TYR A 48 -17.37 -3.69 -8.29
CA TYR A 48 -16.97 -2.65 -9.24
C TYR A 48 -15.55 -2.10 -8.95
N GLU A 49 -14.75 -2.76 -8.10
CA GLU A 49 -13.43 -2.26 -7.68
C GLU A 49 -12.52 -1.89 -8.86
N GLU A 50 -12.45 -2.74 -9.88
CA GLU A 50 -11.55 -2.52 -11.02
C GLU A 50 -11.91 -1.25 -11.80
N VAL A 51 -13.20 -1.04 -12.09
CA VAL A 51 -13.68 0.13 -12.85
C VAL A 51 -13.59 1.41 -12.03
N ILE A 52 -13.85 1.35 -10.72
CA ILE A 52 -13.68 2.49 -9.81
C ILE A 52 -12.19 2.87 -9.74
N ARG A 53 -11.30 1.89 -9.65
CA ARG A 53 -9.84 2.13 -9.64
C ARG A 53 -9.37 2.77 -10.93
N GLU A 54 -9.84 2.31 -12.08
CA GLU A 54 -9.50 2.91 -13.38
C GLU A 54 -9.98 4.36 -13.50
N GLU A 55 -11.20 4.69 -13.07
CA GLU A 55 -11.67 6.08 -13.12
C GLU A 55 -10.89 6.97 -12.15
N LEU A 56 -10.51 6.45 -11.00
CA LEU A 56 -9.66 7.16 -10.04
C LEU A 56 -8.28 7.50 -10.61
N GLU A 57 -7.65 6.56 -11.30
CA GLU A 57 -6.39 6.79 -12.02
C GLU A 57 -6.52 7.84 -13.13
N ARG A 58 -7.70 7.93 -13.78
CA ARG A 58 -8.00 8.96 -14.79
C ARG A 58 -8.32 10.32 -14.19
N TYR A 59 -8.97 10.34 -13.02
CA TYR A 59 -9.32 11.57 -12.31
C TYR A 59 -8.06 12.32 -11.86
N GLY A 60 -7.07 11.57 -11.38
CA GLY A 60 -5.74 12.06 -11.03
C GLY A 60 -5.36 11.71 -9.61
N GLU A 61 -4.10 11.29 -9.44
CA GLU A 61 -3.47 11.08 -8.13
C GLU A 61 -3.04 12.43 -7.54
N ASP A 62 -4.00 13.32 -7.28
CA ASP A 62 -3.70 14.60 -6.65
C ASP A 62 -3.22 14.37 -5.21
N ASP A 63 -2.01 14.86 -4.92
CA ASP A 63 -1.49 14.90 -3.56
C ASP A 63 -2.25 15.97 -2.79
N LEU A 64 -3.06 15.56 -1.82
CA LEU A 64 -3.87 16.47 -1.02
C LEU A 64 -3.00 17.43 -0.19
N MET A 65 -1.74 17.10 0.09
CA MET A 65 -0.85 18.01 0.83
C MET A 65 -0.64 19.36 0.12
N GLN A 66 -0.88 19.45 -1.19
CA GLN A 66 -0.80 20.72 -1.92
C GLN A 66 -1.87 21.74 -1.51
N TYR A 67 -2.99 21.27 -0.95
CA TYR A 67 -4.12 22.11 -0.51
C TYR A 67 -4.20 22.23 1.01
N PHE A 68 -3.30 21.56 1.74
CA PHE A 68 -3.31 21.59 3.20
C PHE A 68 -2.84 22.95 3.73
N ASP A 69 -3.71 23.65 4.47
CA ASP A 69 -3.45 24.97 5.06
C ASP A 69 -3.38 24.96 6.60
N GLY A 70 -3.34 23.77 7.20
CA GLY A 70 -3.24 23.59 8.64
C GLY A 70 -1.83 23.80 9.21
N SER A 71 -1.59 23.21 10.38
CA SER A 71 -0.39 23.42 11.19
C SER A 71 0.93 23.18 10.43
N GLU A 72 1.89 24.10 10.56
CA GLU A 72 3.24 23.96 9.96
C GLU A 72 3.96 22.68 10.40
N SER A 73 3.65 22.17 11.60
CA SER A 73 4.17 20.90 12.10
C SER A 73 3.78 19.72 11.20
N ILE A 74 2.54 19.68 10.71
CA ILE A 74 2.04 18.62 9.83
C ILE A 74 2.73 18.68 8.47
N HIS A 75 2.91 19.88 7.91
CA HIS A 75 3.66 20.10 6.66
C HIS A 75 5.08 19.53 6.69
N GLY A 76 5.77 19.58 7.84
CA GLY A 76 7.09 18.98 7.97
C GLY A 76 7.08 17.45 8.09
N LYS A 77 5.96 16.87 8.53
CA LYS A 77 5.83 15.45 8.89
C LYS A 77 5.23 14.62 7.76
N ILE A 78 4.30 15.16 6.99
CA ILE A 78 3.68 14.45 5.84
C ILE A 78 4.40 14.84 4.55
N GLN A 79 4.89 13.85 3.82
CA GLN A 79 5.49 14.04 2.49
C GLN A 79 4.44 14.07 1.39
N SER A 80 3.46 13.16 1.46
CA SER A 80 2.38 13.05 0.48
C SER A 80 1.14 12.44 1.11
N ALA A 81 -0.01 12.79 0.57
CA ALA A 81 -1.32 12.25 0.92
C ALA A 81 -2.12 11.98 -0.35
N VAL A 82 -2.06 10.73 -0.85
CA VAL A 82 -2.69 10.34 -2.11
C VAL A 82 -3.93 9.51 -1.84
N VAL A 83 -5.05 9.88 -2.46
CA VAL A 83 -6.31 9.15 -2.36
C VAL A 83 -6.33 7.97 -3.33
N THR A 84 -6.81 6.83 -2.85
CA THR A 84 -7.01 5.59 -3.61
C THR A 84 -8.19 4.81 -3.04
N ILE A 85 -8.41 3.58 -3.50
CA ILE A 85 -9.35 2.63 -2.90
C ILE A 85 -8.63 1.35 -2.45
N GLU A 86 -9.08 0.75 -1.36
CA GLU A 86 -8.58 -0.52 -0.84
C GLU A 86 -9.77 -1.43 -0.48
N ASN A 87 -9.79 -2.64 -1.06
CA ASN A 87 -10.74 -3.67 -0.68
C ASN A 87 -10.21 -4.44 0.53
N LYS A 88 -10.99 -4.44 1.61
CA LYS A 88 -10.63 -5.14 2.83
C LYS A 88 -11.80 -5.99 3.31
N ASP A 89 -11.54 -7.29 3.39
CA ASP A 89 -12.51 -8.29 3.83
C ASP A 89 -13.82 -8.27 3.03
N GLY A 90 -13.75 -7.87 1.75
CA GLY A 90 -14.89 -7.78 0.84
C GLY A 90 -15.63 -6.44 0.87
N ILE A 91 -15.17 -5.47 1.66
CA ILE A 91 -15.73 -4.12 1.74
C ILE A 91 -14.75 -3.15 1.10
N LEU A 92 -15.23 -2.31 0.18
CA LEU A 92 -14.46 -1.30 -0.51
C LEU A 92 -14.36 -0.02 0.34
N TYR A 93 -13.13 0.41 0.61
CA TYR A 93 -12.84 1.61 1.37
C TYR A 93 -12.15 2.67 0.51
N GLY A 94 -12.50 3.93 0.73
CA GLY A 94 -11.71 5.08 0.36
C GLY A 94 -10.46 5.08 1.23
N CYS A 95 -9.30 5.23 0.60
CA CYS A 95 -8.02 5.08 1.26
C CYS A 95 -7.14 6.30 0.97
N THR A 96 -6.83 7.10 1.99
CA THR A 96 -5.75 8.08 1.86
C THR A 96 -4.44 7.45 2.32
N LYS A 97 -3.52 7.26 1.37
CA LYS A 97 -2.15 6.78 1.61
C LYS A 97 -1.27 7.96 1.98
N LEU A 98 -0.74 7.92 3.20
CA LEU A 98 0.17 8.92 3.74
C LEU A 98 1.59 8.40 3.72
N GLU A 99 2.50 9.19 3.16
CA GLU A 99 3.94 9.02 3.38
C GLU A 99 4.41 10.03 4.42
N LEU A 100 5.02 9.54 5.50
CA LEU A 100 5.40 10.33 6.66
C LEU A 100 6.92 10.29 6.88
N ASN A 101 7.48 11.45 7.20
CA ASN A 101 8.83 11.60 7.76
C ASN A 101 8.89 11.25 9.25
N GLU A 102 7.79 11.49 9.95
CA GLU A 102 7.67 11.34 11.40
C GLU A 102 6.20 11.09 11.76
N PHE A 103 5.94 10.37 12.86
CA PHE A 103 4.59 10.14 13.33
C PHE A 103 3.91 11.46 13.72
N LEU A 104 2.63 11.58 13.33
CA LEU A 104 1.76 12.62 13.84
C LEU A 104 1.43 12.32 15.30
N SER A 105 1.37 13.37 16.12
CA SER A 105 0.75 13.31 17.43
C SER A 105 -0.75 13.04 17.30
N GLN A 106 -1.42 12.70 18.40
CA GLN A 106 -2.87 12.49 18.36
C GLN A 106 -3.64 13.75 17.93
N GLU A 107 -3.19 14.93 18.36
CA GLU A 107 -3.80 16.22 18.00
C GLU A 107 -3.58 16.54 16.51
N GLU A 108 -2.36 16.32 16.01
CA GLU A 108 -2.02 16.53 14.60
C GLU A 108 -2.76 15.53 13.69
N LEU A 109 -2.89 14.28 14.12
CA LEU A 109 -3.63 13.26 13.39
C LEU A 109 -5.12 13.61 13.35
N GLN A 110 -5.68 14.12 14.44
CA GLN A 110 -7.07 14.57 14.46
C GLN A 110 -7.29 15.74 13.50
N GLU A 111 -6.45 16.78 13.57
CA GLU A 111 -6.49 17.93 12.64
C GLU A 111 -6.41 17.46 11.18
N PHE A 112 -5.48 16.55 10.89
CA PHE A 112 -5.32 16.02 9.54
C PHE A 112 -6.49 15.13 9.10
N THR A 113 -7.09 14.37 10.03
CA THR A 113 -8.28 13.55 9.74
C THR A 113 -9.49 14.43 9.44
N GLU A 114 -9.66 15.53 10.17
CA GLU A 114 -10.70 16.54 9.91
C GLU A 114 -10.48 17.18 8.53
N TYR A 115 -9.24 17.50 8.16
CA TYR A 115 -8.88 17.97 6.83
C TYR A 115 -9.26 16.96 5.72
N ILE A 116 -8.88 15.68 5.86
CA ILE A 116 -9.23 14.64 4.87
C ILE A 116 -10.74 14.47 4.75
N THR A 117 -11.46 14.50 5.87
CA THR A 117 -12.92 14.40 5.88
C THR A 117 -13.56 15.58 5.15
N GLY A 118 -13.02 16.80 5.34
CA GLY A 118 -13.41 17.98 4.57
C GLY A 118 -13.16 17.78 3.07
N GLN A 119 -11.94 17.39 2.69
CA GLN A 119 -11.59 17.11 1.30
C GLN A 119 -12.51 16.07 0.65
N TYR A 120 -12.98 15.06 1.39
CA TYR A 120 -13.94 14.09 0.86
C TYR A 120 -15.36 14.66 0.73
N SER A 121 -15.75 15.61 1.58
CA SER A 121 -17.10 16.17 1.61
C SER A 121 -17.33 17.30 0.60
N ASP A 122 -16.39 18.25 0.45
CA ASP A 122 -16.60 19.50 -0.30
C ASP A 122 -15.41 19.88 -1.20
N GLY A 123 -14.40 19.02 -1.27
CA GLY A 123 -13.18 19.25 -2.01
C GLY A 123 -12.97 18.21 -3.11
N TRP A 124 -11.89 17.46 -2.96
CA TRP A 124 -11.49 16.42 -3.91
C TRP A 124 -12.59 15.35 -4.12
N GLY A 125 -13.26 14.92 -3.05
CA GLY A 125 -14.26 13.85 -3.08
C GLY A 125 -15.56 14.26 -3.78
N GLU A 126 -16.05 15.48 -3.55
CA GLU A 126 -17.20 16.02 -4.28
C GLU A 126 -16.93 16.06 -5.80
N GLY A 127 -15.71 16.45 -6.19
CA GLY A 127 -15.33 16.47 -7.60
C GLY A 127 -15.25 15.06 -8.22
N PHE A 128 -14.86 14.05 -7.43
CA PHE A 128 -14.85 12.66 -7.89
C PHE A 128 -16.26 12.08 -8.00
N GLU A 129 -17.14 12.41 -7.05
CA GLU A 129 -18.54 11.97 -7.04
C GLU A 129 -19.30 12.36 -8.31
N GLN A 130 -18.97 13.50 -8.92
CA GLN A 130 -19.55 13.96 -10.19
C GLN A 130 -19.08 13.16 -11.42
N ARG A 131 -18.22 12.13 -11.26
CA ARG A 131 -17.80 11.26 -12.35
C ARG A 131 -18.78 10.11 -12.53
N ASP A 132 -19.41 10.09 -13.71
CA ASP A 132 -20.24 8.97 -14.14
C ASP A 132 -19.35 7.82 -14.62
N ILE A 133 -19.30 6.74 -13.83
CA ILE A 133 -18.55 5.53 -14.16
C ILE A 133 -19.50 4.57 -14.88
N LYS A 134 -19.26 4.34 -16.18
CA LYS A 134 -20.05 3.35 -16.93
C LYS A 134 -19.72 1.94 -16.48
N VAL A 135 -20.72 1.21 -16.00
CA VAL A 135 -20.61 -0.18 -15.53
C VAL A 135 -21.62 -1.08 -16.24
N ASP A 136 -21.53 -2.39 -16.05
CA ASP A 136 -22.58 -3.30 -16.49
C ASP A 136 -23.85 -3.01 -15.68
N GLY A 137 -24.94 -2.69 -16.36
CA GLY A 137 -26.22 -2.32 -15.72
C GLY A 137 -26.49 -0.81 -15.60
N GLY A 138 -25.52 0.09 -15.83
CA GLY A 138 -25.81 1.52 -15.81
C GLY A 138 -24.62 2.47 -15.58
N MET A 139 -24.91 3.60 -14.94
CA MET A 139 -23.92 4.59 -14.50
C MET A 139 -23.78 4.55 -12.98
N LEU A 140 -22.55 4.49 -12.49
CA LEU A 140 -22.20 4.44 -11.08
C LEU A 140 -21.54 5.76 -10.67
N ASN A 141 -22.04 6.39 -9.61
CA ASN A 141 -21.32 7.44 -8.88
C ASN A 141 -20.84 6.89 -7.54
N VAL A 142 -19.65 7.29 -7.12
CA VAL A 142 -19.01 6.80 -5.89
C VAL A 142 -18.77 7.96 -4.94
N HIS A 143 -19.17 7.75 -3.69
CA HIS A 143 -19.11 8.71 -2.60
C HIS A 143 -18.00 8.34 -1.62
N PHE A 144 -17.02 9.25 -1.48
CA PHE A 144 -16.00 9.15 -0.44
C PHE A 144 -16.47 9.69 0.91
N TRP A 145 -17.57 10.46 0.92
CA TRP A 145 -18.18 11.03 2.12
C TRP A 145 -19.67 10.73 2.19
N HIS A 146 -20.16 10.42 3.39
CA HIS A 146 -21.58 10.28 3.68
C HIS A 146 -21.87 10.72 5.13
N PRO A 147 -23.10 11.15 5.46
CA PRO A 147 -23.42 11.70 6.79
C PRO A 147 -23.19 10.74 7.96
N ASP A 148 -23.33 9.44 7.71
CA ASP A 148 -23.17 8.37 8.70
C ASP A 148 -21.73 7.78 8.72
N MET A 149 -20.76 8.46 8.10
CA MET A 149 -19.37 8.01 8.04
C MET A 149 -18.78 7.88 9.46
N GLU A 150 -18.18 6.73 9.75
CA GLU A 150 -17.32 6.56 10.93
C GLU A 150 -15.99 7.31 10.75
N GLN A 151 -15.37 7.73 11.85
CA GLN A 151 -14.03 8.33 11.77
C GLN A 151 -13.05 7.41 11.01
N PRO A 152 -12.17 7.96 10.16
CA PRO A 152 -11.24 7.18 9.37
C PRO A 152 -10.46 6.17 10.21
N LYS A 153 -10.54 4.90 9.81
CA LYS A 153 -9.84 3.79 10.45
C LYS A 153 -8.36 3.87 10.06
N ILE A 154 -7.51 4.12 11.04
CA ILE A 154 -6.07 4.26 10.82
C ILE A 154 -5.42 2.87 10.76
N TYR A 155 -4.79 2.58 9.64
CA TYR A 155 -3.95 1.42 9.44
C TYR A 155 -2.53 1.89 9.20
N GLU A 156 -1.69 1.71 10.21
CA GLU A 156 -0.26 1.72 9.98
C GLU A 156 0.06 0.50 9.11
N LYS A 157 0.19 0.71 7.81
CA LYS A 157 1.05 -0.15 7.02
C LYS A 157 2.41 0.10 7.64
N LYS A 158 2.82 -0.76 8.58
CA LYS A 158 4.24 -0.94 8.85
C LYS A 158 4.80 -1.03 7.45
N THR A 159 5.59 -0.02 7.06
CA THR A 159 6.48 -0.20 5.93
C THR A 159 7.02 -1.58 6.23
N GLU A 160 6.90 -2.52 5.30
CA GLU A 160 7.91 -3.55 5.25
C GLU A 160 9.21 -2.76 4.98
N GLN A 161 9.72 -2.04 6.00
CA GLN A 161 11.05 -2.22 6.47
C GLN A 161 11.19 -3.72 6.34
N ILE A 162 11.81 -4.13 5.23
CA ILE A 162 12.39 -5.45 5.05
C ILE A 162 12.81 -5.81 6.46
N PRO A 163 12.15 -6.77 7.14
CA PRO A 163 12.49 -7.00 8.52
C PRO A 163 13.97 -7.31 8.44
N ILE A 164 14.81 -6.40 8.94
CA ILE A 164 16.22 -6.68 9.11
C ILE A 164 16.18 -7.65 10.26
N LYS A 165 15.84 -8.92 9.93
CA LYS A 165 15.97 -10.07 10.79
C LYS A 165 17.41 -9.94 11.28
N PRO A 166 17.63 -9.91 12.60
CA PRO A 166 18.90 -9.53 13.20
C PRO A 166 20.01 -10.28 12.48
N GLU A 167 20.93 -9.54 11.83
CA GLU A 167 22.01 -9.98 10.92
C GLU A 167 22.30 -11.50 11.05
N LYS A 168 21.43 -12.32 10.46
CA LYS A 168 21.56 -13.78 10.52
C LYS A 168 22.63 -14.11 9.48
N GLN A 169 23.52 -15.06 9.80
CA GLN A 169 24.51 -15.52 8.82
C GLN A 169 23.78 -15.99 7.56
N ARG A 170 23.82 -15.16 6.51
CA ARG A 170 23.29 -15.47 5.19
C ARG A 170 24.43 -16.14 4.43
N PRO A 171 24.37 -17.46 4.24
CA PRO A 171 25.44 -18.14 3.54
C PRO A 171 25.45 -17.70 2.07
N LYS A 172 26.64 -17.58 1.49
CA LYS A 172 26.83 -17.14 0.11
C LYS A 172 26.42 -18.23 -0.86
N LEU A 173 25.48 -17.91 -1.74
CA LEU A 173 25.03 -18.73 -2.85
C LEU A 173 25.50 -18.08 -4.16
N GLN A 174 26.38 -18.77 -4.88
CA GLN A 174 26.80 -18.34 -6.20
C GLN A 174 25.70 -18.66 -7.21
N LEU A 175 25.11 -17.64 -7.83
CA LEU A 175 24.08 -17.81 -8.87
C LEU A 175 24.70 -18.06 -10.26
N LEU A 176 25.93 -17.59 -10.47
CA LEU A 176 26.68 -17.76 -11.71
C LEU A 176 27.05 -19.23 -11.94
N GLY A 177 26.58 -19.80 -13.05
CA GLY A 177 26.82 -21.21 -13.41
C GLY A 177 25.69 -22.18 -13.04
N HIS A 178 24.57 -21.70 -12.50
CA HIS A 178 23.37 -22.52 -12.27
C HIS A 178 22.43 -22.50 -13.47
N ASP A 179 21.72 -23.61 -13.67
CA ASP A 179 20.52 -23.63 -14.51
C ASP A 179 19.57 -22.57 -13.95
N GLY A 180 19.28 -21.52 -14.72
CA GLY A 180 18.44 -20.38 -14.31
C GLY A 180 16.99 -20.73 -13.99
N ASN A 181 16.69 -21.99 -13.68
CA ASN A 181 15.42 -22.45 -13.16
C ASN A 181 15.32 -22.18 -11.65
N ILE A 182 14.25 -21.49 -11.26
CA ILE A 182 14.00 -21.09 -9.87
C ILE A 182 13.96 -22.26 -8.90
N PHE A 183 13.46 -23.43 -9.33
CA PHE A 183 13.41 -24.61 -8.48
C PHE A 183 14.82 -25.18 -8.21
N SER A 184 15.73 -25.08 -9.18
CA SER A 184 17.13 -25.45 -9.00
C SER A 184 17.82 -24.51 -8.01
N ILE A 185 17.60 -23.20 -8.15
CA ILE A 185 18.16 -22.17 -7.25
C ILE A 185 17.61 -22.34 -5.83
N MET A 186 16.30 -22.57 -5.69
CA MET A 186 15.64 -22.87 -4.41
C MET A 186 16.21 -24.13 -3.76
N GLY A 187 16.45 -25.19 -4.53
CA GLY A 187 17.03 -26.44 -4.03
C GLY A 187 18.45 -26.25 -3.48
N ASN A 188 19.27 -25.45 -4.18
CA ASN A 188 20.62 -25.12 -3.75
C ASN A 188 20.61 -24.23 -2.50
N ALA A 189 19.77 -23.21 -2.46
CA ALA A 189 19.58 -22.35 -1.29
C ALA A 189 19.11 -23.16 -0.06
N SER A 190 18.15 -24.07 -0.24
CA SER A 190 17.63 -24.94 0.83
C SER A 190 18.72 -25.85 1.39
N THR A 191 19.55 -26.42 0.51
CA THR A 191 20.68 -27.28 0.89
C THR A 191 21.74 -26.47 1.65
N LEU A 192 22.02 -25.25 1.20
CA LEU A 192 22.97 -24.34 1.83
C LEU A 192 22.52 -23.93 3.24
N LEU A 193 21.25 -23.58 3.42
CA LEU A 193 20.67 -23.25 4.72
C LEU A 193 20.73 -24.46 5.67
N LYS A 194 20.38 -25.66 5.20
CA LYS A 194 20.46 -26.90 6.01
C LYS A 194 21.89 -27.21 6.46
N LYS A 195 22.89 -27.00 5.60
CA LYS A 195 24.32 -27.13 5.98
C LYS A 195 24.74 -26.17 7.09
N ASN A 196 24.12 -24.98 7.13
CA ASN A 196 24.34 -23.97 8.17
C ASN A 196 23.42 -24.16 9.40
N LYS A 197 22.80 -25.34 9.55
CA LYS A 197 21.84 -25.66 10.63
C LYS A 197 20.57 -24.78 10.63
N GLN A 198 20.29 -24.07 9.54
CA GLN A 198 19.11 -23.21 9.34
C GLN A 198 17.98 -24.01 8.66
N THR A 199 17.58 -25.13 9.29
CA THR A 199 16.60 -26.06 8.69
C THR A 199 15.18 -25.50 8.69
N ALA A 200 14.84 -24.67 9.67
CA ALA A 200 13.53 -24.01 9.74
C ALA A 200 13.39 -22.97 8.62
N GLU A 201 14.43 -22.16 8.41
CA GLU A 201 14.53 -21.17 7.35
C GLU A 201 14.47 -21.80 5.96
N ALA A 202 15.15 -22.94 5.77
CA ALA A 202 15.08 -23.68 4.52
C ALA A 202 13.65 -24.12 4.17
N LYS A 203 12.86 -24.52 5.18
CA LYS A 203 11.45 -24.91 5.00
C LYS A 203 10.57 -23.68 4.72
N GLU A 204 10.76 -22.61 5.48
CA GLU A 204 10.03 -21.34 5.32
C GLU A 204 10.26 -20.75 3.91
N MET A 205 11.53 -20.66 3.49
CA MET A 205 11.92 -20.18 2.16
C MET A 205 11.29 -21.03 1.06
N CYS A 206 11.40 -22.36 1.13
CA CYS A 206 10.80 -23.23 0.10
C CYS A 206 9.28 -23.08 0.04
N LYS A 207 8.60 -22.99 1.17
CA LYS A 207 7.15 -22.77 1.22
C LYS A 207 6.78 -21.45 0.53
N ARG A 208 7.46 -20.36 0.91
CA ARG A 208 7.22 -19.03 0.33
C ARG A 208 7.49 -18.97 -1.17
N VAL A 209 8.51 -19.68 -1.66
CA VAL A 209 8.80 -19.75 -3.11
C VAL A 209 7.74 -20.55 -3.86
N LEU A 210 7.26 -21.67 -3.30
CA LEU A 210 6.22 -22.51 -3.93
C LEU A 210 4.85 -21.82 -3.98
N GLU A 211 4.56 -20.94 -3.02
CA GLU A 211 3.34 -20.11 -2.97
C GLU A 211 3.42 -18.87 -3.88
N ARG A 212 4.45 -18.76 -4.73
CA ARG A 212 4.62 -17.64 -5.67
C ARG A 212 4.75 -18.18 -7.09
N GLY A 213 3.94 -17.65 -8.00
CA GLY A 213 3.95 -18.02 -9.42
C GLY A 213 4.91 -17.22 -10.29
N ASP A 214 5.64 -16.26 -9.73
CA ASP A 214 6.53 -15.36 -10.48
C ASP A 214 8.01 -15.61 -10.14
N TYR A 215 8.83 -15.71 -11.19
CA TYR A 215 10.26 -16.00 -11.10
C TYR A 215 11.04 -14.94 -10.31
N TYR A 216 10.78 -13.66 -10.54
CA TYR A 216 11.50 -12.56 -9.89
C TYR A 216 11.09 -12.40 -8.43
N LYS A 217 9.80 -12.58 -8.11
CA LYS A 217 9.31 -12.62 -6.72
C LYS A 217 9.93 -13.79 -5.96
N ALA A 218 10.07 -14.95 -6.59
CA ALA A 218 10.73 -16.09 -5.99
C ALA A 218 12.24 -15.86 -5.76
N LEU A 219 12.94 -15.21 -6.68
CA LEU A 219 14.33 -14.80 -6.49
C LEU A 219 14.49 -13.82 -5.32
N LEU A 220 13.57 -12.86 -5.19
CA LEU A 220 13.56 -11.91 -4.08
C LEU A 220 13.46 -12.65 -2.75
N ILE A 221 12.53 -13.60 -2.63
CA ILE A 221 12.36 -14.43 -1.44
C ILE A 221 13.62 -15.22 -1.13
N ILE A 222 14.25 -15.87 -2.12
CA ILE A 222 15.49 -16.63 -1.91
C ILE A 222 16.60 -15.69 -1.40
N SER A 223 16.70 -14.49 -1.98
CA SER A 223 17.67 -13.49 -1.54
C SER A 223 17.46 -13.03 -0.10
N GLU A 224 16.28 -13.19 0.51
CA GLU A 224 16.09 -12.90 1.94
C GLU A 224 16.86 -13.87 2.86
N TYR A 225 17.14 -15.09 2.40
CA TYR A 225 17.74 -16.16 3.22
C TYR A 225 19.21 -16.44 2.86
N VAL A 226 19.64 -16.18 1.62
CA VAL A 226 21.02 -16.41 1.16
C VAL A 226 21.59 -15.14 0.51
N GLU A 227 22.90 -14.93 0.62
CA GLU A 227 23.58 -13.83 -0.06
C GLU A 227 23.91 -14.27 -1.48
N THR A 228 23.60 -13.44 -2.47
CA THR A 228 23.86 -13.75 -3.89
C THR A 228 24.66 -12.63 -4.54
N GLU A 229 25.29 -12.89 -5.68
CA GLU A 229 26.05 -11.88 -6.44
C GLU A 229 25.17 -10.72 -6.96
N LEU A 230 23.84 -10.84 -6.87
CA LEU A 230 22.87 -9.76 -7.16
C LEU A 230 22.51 -8.92 -5.93
N SER A 231 22.96 -9.33 -4.73
CA SER A 231 22.77 -8.56 -3.51
C SER A 231 23.70 -7.34 -3.52
N PRO A 232 23.24 -6.15 -3.11
CA PRO A 232 24.13 -5.00 -2.98
C PRO A 232 25.27 -5.35 -2.02
N PRO A 233 26.51 -4.90 -2.30
CA PRO A 233 27.66 -5.26 -1.48
C PRO A 233 27.43 -4.80 -0.02
N PRO A 234 27.83 -5.60 0.98
CA PRO A 234 27.75 -5.18 2.38
C PRO A 234 28.50 -3.86 2.56
N LYS A 235 27.83 -2.84 3.13
CA LYS A 235 28.48 -1.58 3.49
C LYS A 235 29.64 -1.91 4.44
N GLU A 236 30.88 -1.76 3.98
CA GLU A 236 32.06 -1.95 4.81
C GLU A 236 31.98 -1.00 6.01
N ASN A 237 31.73 -1.56 7.20
CA ASN A 237 31.95 -0.86 8.46
C ASN A 237 33.45 -0.59 8.59
N LYS A 238 33.89 0.60 8.14
CA LYS A 238 35.23 1.13 8.40
C LYS A 238 35.41 1.29 9.91
N LYS A 239 35.86 0.21 10.56
CA LYS A 239 36.35 0.24 11.94
C LYS A 239 37.48 1.25 12.01
N ALA A 240 37.24 2.32 12.77
CA ALA A 240 38.25 3.24 13.23
C ALA A 240 39.45 2.48 13.82
N LYS A 241 40.61 2.53 13.15
CA LYS A 241 41.90 2.27 13.79
C LYS A 241 42.41 3.58 14.36
N LYS A 242 42.10 3.82 15.64
CA LYS A 242 42.88 4.70 16.53
C LYS A 242 44.12 3.96 17.02
N LYS A 243 45.18 4.75 17.31
CA LYS A 243 46.50 4.46 17.93
C LYS A 243 47.64 4.42 16.91
N HIS A 244 48.79 5.08 17.09
CA HIS A 244 49.35 5.86 18.20
C HIS A 244 50.46 6.75 17.61
N GLN A 245 50.58 8.01 18.05
CA GLN A 245 51.89 8.69 18.04
C GLN A 245 52.83 7.97 19.03
N PRO A 246 54.13 7.95 18.75
CA PRO A 246 55.13 8.08 19.79
C PRO A 246 55.87 9.42 19.64
N GLU A 247 55.94 10.14 20.75
CA GLU A 247 56.97 11.15 21.00
C GLU A 247 58.36 10.50 20.91
N ARG A 248 59.26 11.12 20.14
CA ARG A 248 60.56 11.64 20.60
C ARG A 248 61.26 12.41 19.50
#